data_AF-Q1ANG2-F1
#
_entry.id   AF-Q1ANG2-F1
#
_cell.length_a   1.000
_cell.length_b   1.000
_cell.length_c   1.000
_cell.angle_alpha   90.00
_cell.angle_beta   90.00
_cell.angle_gamma   90.00
#
_symmetry.space_group_name_H-M   'P 1'
#
loop_
_entity.id
_entity.type
_entity.pdbx_description
1 polymer ?
#
loop_
_entity_poly.entity_id
_entity_poly.type
_entity_poly.pdbx_seq_one_letter_code
_entity_poly.pdbx_strand_id
1 'polypeptide(L)'
;VYLLIRFNNLLVDMIFMKFLLLMAGLTMFMSGICANYEFDLKKIIALSTLSQLGLMMSILSMGYGDLAFFHLLTHAMFKALLFMCAGVIIHMMSDNQDIRLMGGISLYIPLTSLCMNI
;
A
#
# COMPACT_ATOMS: atom_id res chain seq x y z
N VAL A 1 -10.19 -7.43 -3.80
CA VAL A 1 -10.86 -6.73 -2.69
C VAL A 1 -12.28 -6.30 -3.06
N TYR A 2 -12.48 -5.34 -3.97
CA TYR A 2 -13.81 -4.78 -4.28
C TYR A 2 -14.89 -5.83 -4.65
N LEU A 3 -14.55 -6.81 -5.48
CA LEU A 3 -15.48 -7.91 -5.81
C LEU A 3 -15.95 -8.67 -4.56
N LEU A 4 -15.04 -8.97 -3.63
CA LEU A 4 -15.39 -9.69 -2.40
C LEU A 4 -16.21 -8.81 -1.43
N ILE A 5 -15.98 -7.49 -1.42
CA ILE A 5 -16.84 -6.54 -0.70
C ILE A 5 -18.28 -6.62 -1.21
N ARG A 6 -18.48 -6.68 -2.54
CA ARG A 6 -19.82 -6.78 -3.14
C ARG A 6 -20.57 -8.06 -2.74
N PHE A 7 -19.84 -9.16 -2.55
CA PHE A 7 -20.42 -10.44 -2.14
C PHE A 7 -20.29 -10.71 -0.63
N ASN A 8 -19.99 -9.68 0.19
CA ASN A 8 -19.71 -9.87 1.62
C ASN A 8 -20.83 -10.63 2.34
N ASN A 9 -22.09 -10.23 2.14
CA ASN A 9 -23.26 -10.87 2.78
C ASN A 9 -23.39 -12.38 2.51
N LEU A 10 -22.82 -12.87 1.41
CA LEU A 10 -22.85 -14.30 1.06
C LEU A 10 -21.63 -15.07 1.62
N LEU A 11 -20.56 -14.35 1.98
CA LEU A 11 -19.26 -14.92 2.31
C LEU A 11 -18.94 -14.93 3.80
N VAL A 12 -19.54 -14.06 4.61
CA VAL A 12 -19.19 -13.82 6.03
C VAL A 12 -19.11 -15.12 6.87
N ASP A 13 -20.05 -16.05 6.69
CA ASP A 13 -20.13 -17.27 7.51
C ASP A 13 -19.36 -18.48 6.93
N MET A 14 -18.70 -18.31 5.79
CA MET A 14 -17.99 -19.40 5.13
C MET A 14 -16.64 -19.67 5.81
N ILE A 15 -16.27 -20.94 5.96
CA ILE A 15 -14.93 -21.36 6.44
C ILE A 15 -13.81 -20.73 5.61
N PHE A 16 -14.09 -20.46 4.32
CA PHE A 16 -13.20 -19.74 3.41
C PHE A 16 -12.68 -18.42 3.99
N MET A 17 -13.49 -17.65 4.72
CA MET A 17 -13.04 -16.37 5.30
C MET A 17 -11.94 -16.57 6.35
N LYS A 18 -11.96 -17.65 7.13
CA LYS A 18 -10.89 -17.96 8.09
C LYS A 18 -9.57 -18.29 7.40
N PHE A 19 -9.62 -19.01 6.29
CA PHE A 19 -8.45 -19.28 5.47
C PHE A 19 -7.93 -17.99 4.80
N LEU A 20 -8.84 -17.16 4.31
CA LEU A 20 -8.52 -15.84 3.75
C LEU A 20 -7.79 -14.96 4.76
N LEU A 21 -8.23 -14.95 6.02
CA LEU A 21 -7.59 -14.20 7.11
C LEU A 21 -6.12 -14.60 7.28
N LEU A 22 -5.84 -15.91 7.30
CA LEU A 22 -4.47 -16.42 7.44
C LEU A 22 -3.60 -16.00 6.25
N MET A 23 -4.08 -16.19 5.02
CA MET A 23 -3.36 -15.80 3.82
C MET A 23 -3.13 -14.29 3.77
N ALA A 24 -4.14 -13.49 4.13
CA ALA A 24 -4.04 -12.04 4.20
C ALA A 24 -2.99 -11.58 5.21
N GLY A 25 -2.96 -12.18 6.40
CA GLY A 25 -1.93 -11.90 7.42
C GLY A 25 -0.50 -12.23 6.93
N LEU A 26 -0.33 -13.39 6.27
CA LEU A 26 0.97 -13.78 5.70
C LEU A 26 1.42 -12.81 4.59
N THR A 27 0.52 -12.38 3.71
CA THR A 27 0.84 -11.41 2.65
C THR A 27 1.27 -10.06 3.21
N MET A 28 0.58 -9.57 4.26
CA MET A 28 0.93 -8.33 4.93
C MET A 28 2.33 -8.41 5.55
N PHE A 29 2.62 -9.51 6.23
CA PHE A 29 3.90 -9.70 6.89
C PHE A 29 5.06 -9.82 5.89
N MET A 30 4.89 -10.65 4.85
CA MET A 30 5.93 -10.88 3.85
C MET A 30 6.25 -9.59 3.07
N SER A 31 5.23 -8.86 2.64
CA SER A 31 5.42 -7.58 1.95
C SER A 31 6.09 -6.52 2.82
N GLY A 32 5.76 -6.47 4.11
CA GLY A 32 6.43 -5.58 5.08
C GLY A 32 7.91 -5.90 5.25
N ILE A 33 8.29 -7.17 5.35
CA ILE A 33 9.71 -7.58 5.44
C ILE A 33 10.44 -7.24 4.14
N CYS A 34 9.87 -7.58 2.98
CA CYS A 34 10.51 -7.30 1.69
C CYS A 34 10.74 -5.81 1.47
N ALA A 35 9.82 -4.94 1.93
CA ALA A 35 9.96 -3.50 1.77
C ALA A 35 11.20 -2.92 2.47
N ASN A 36 11.63 -3.52 3.58
CA ASN A 36 12.80 -3.06 4.33
C ASN A 36 14.14 -3.34 3.62
N TYR A 37 14.17 -4.29 2.69
CA TYR A 37 15.37 -4.70 1.96
C TYR A 37 15.40 -4.20 0.50
N GLU A 38 14.35 -3.52 0.06
CA GLU A 38 14.30 -2.92 -1.28
C GLU A 38 14.93 -1.53 -1.29
N PHE A 39 15.65 -1.22 -2.37
CA PHE A 39 16.30 0.08 -2.57
C PHE A 39 15.62 0.92 -3.66
N ASP A 40 14.72 0.34 -4.43
CA ASP A 40 13.97 1.04 -5.47
C ASP A 40 12.74 1.73 -4.86
N LEU A 41 12.68 3.05 -4.97
CA LEU A 41 11.60 3.87 -4.42
C LEU A 41 10.20 3.39 -4.87
N LYS A 42 10.03 3.04 -6.15
CA LYS A 42 8.74 2.58 -6.66
C LYS A 42 8.36 1.22 -6.09
N LYS A 43 9.33 0.31 -5.92
CA LYS A 43 9.09 -1.02 -5.35
C LYS A 43 8.72 -0.94 -3.87
N ILE A 44 9.34 -0.05 -3.10
CA ILE A 44 8.97 0.18 -1.69
C ILE A 44 7.51 0.65 -1.60
N ILE A 45 7.11 1.61 -2.45
CA ILE A 45 5.72 2.08 -2.49
C ILE A 45 4.78 0.95 -2.94
N ALA A 46 5.18 0.12 -3.90
CA ALA A 46 4.38 -1.04 -4.35
C ALA A 46 4.22 -2.10 -3.25
N LEU A 47 5.28 -2.47 -2.53
CA LEU A 47 5.21 -3.44 -1.42
C LEU A 47 4.35 -2.93 -0.28
N SER A 48 4.38 -1.62 -0.02
CA SER A 48 3.45 -1.01 0.94
C SER A 48 2.00 -0.91 0.42
N THR A 49 1.71 -1.09 -0.87
CA THR A 49 0.33 -1.36 -1.34
C THR A 49 -0.08 -2.79 -1.08
N LEU A 50 0.85 -3.74 -1.27
CA LEU A 50 0.60 -5.16 -1.06
C LEU A 50 0.28 -5.45 0.41
N SER A 51 0.99 -4.80 1.34
CA SER A 51 0.70 -4.92 2.77
C SER A 51 -0.69 -4.38 3.15
N GLN A 52 -1.07 -3.23 2.59
CA GLN A 52 -2.38 -2.60 2.80
C GLN A 52 -3.52 -3.38 2.15
N LEU A 53 -3.28 -4.02 1.01
CA LEU A 53 -4.24 -4.98 0.43
C LEU A 53 -4.42 -6.19 1.35
N GLY A 54 -3.36 -6.72 1.94
CA GLY A 54 -3.44 -7.74 2.99
C GLY A 54 -4.30 -7.29 4.17
N LEU A 55 -4.16 -6.03 4.60
CA LEU A 55 -4.98 -5.45 5.67
C LEU A 55 -6.46 -5.31 5.28
N MET A 56 -6.75 -4.84 4.07
CA MET A 56 -8.14 -4.77 3.59
C MET A 56 -8.78 -6.16 3.52
N MET A 57 -8.00 -7.18 3.14
CA MET A 57 -8.47 -8.56 3.06
C MET A 57 -8.69 -9.17 4.46
N SER A 58 -7.88 -8.83 5.45
CA SER A 58 -8.10 -9.28 6.84
C SER A 58 -9.35 -8.64 7.46
N ILE A 59 -9.58 -7.34 7.23
CA ILE A 59 -10.81 -6.65 7.69
C ILE A 59 -12.06 -7.29 7.05
N LEU A 60 -12.00 -7.57 5.75
CA LEU A 60 -13.09 -8.24 5.05
C LEU A 60 -13.37 -9.64 5.63
N SER A 61 -12.32 -10.43 5.91
CA SER A 61 -12.51 -11.77 6.50
C SER A 61 -13.11 -11.75 7.91
N MET A 62 -13.02 -10.64 8.63
CA MET A 62 -13.69 -10.43 9.92
C MET A 62 -15.15 -9.98 9.78
N GLY A 63 -15.64 -9.82 8.54
CA GLY A 63 -17.02 -9.44 8.21
C GLY A 63 -17.25 -7.94 8.05
N TYR A 64 -16.24 -7.11 8.27
CA TYR A 64 -16.37 -5.64 8.23
C TYR A 64 -16.20 -5.07 6.82
N GLY A 65 -17.14 -5.37 5.92
CA GLY A 65 -17.10 -4.93 4.51
C GLY A 65 -17.02 -3.40 4.33
N ASP A 66 -17.76 -2.64 5.13
CA ASP A 66 -17.80 -1.17 5.03
C ASP A 66 -16.47 -0.53 5.44
N LEU A 67 -15.82 -1.05 6.49
CA LEU A 67 -14.49 -0.61 6.93
C LEU A 67 -13.43 -0.93 5.86
N ALA A 68 -13.50 -2.11 5.25
CA ALA A 68 -12.60 -2.47 4.15
C ALA A 68 -12.78 -1.54 2.94
N PHE A 69 -14.02 -1.13 2.64
CA PHE A 69 -14.31 -0.18 1.57
C PHE A 69 -13.80 1.24 1.87
N PHE A 70 -14.04 1.72 3.10
CA PHE A 70 -13.50 3.00 3.55
C PHE A 70 -11.98 3.04 3.43
N HIS A 71 -11.30 1.99 3.90
CA HIS A 71 -9.86 1.86 3.81
C HIS A 71 -9.37 1.80 2.35
N LEU A 72 -10.10 1.13 1.46
CA LEU A 72 -9.79 1.10 0.03
C LEU A 72 -9.78 2.49 -0.60
N LEU A 73 -10.76 3.34 -0.26
CA LEU A 73 -10.86 4.70 -0.77
C LEU A 73 -9.72 5.60 -0.25
N THR A 74 -9.45 5.58 1.06
CA THR A 74 -8.38 6.40 1.65
C THR A 74 -7.01 5.95 1.14
N HIS A 75 -6.78 4.64 1.05
CA HIS A 75 -5.55 4.09 0.49
C HIS A 75 -5.32 4.53 -0.96
N ALA A 76 -6.37 4.53 -1.80
CA ALA A 76 -6.24 4.97 -3.19
C ALA A 76 -5.76 6.42 -3.29
N MET A 77 -6.31 7.32 -2.45
CA MET A 77 -5.91 8.72 -2.41
C MET A 77 -4.44 8.88 -1.98
N PHE A 78 -4.04 8.26 -0.87
CA PHE A 78 -2.66 8.38 -0.37
C PHE A 78 -1.63 7.74 -1.30
N LYS A 79 -1.92 6.57 -1.88
CA LYS A 79 -0.99 5.93 -2.81
C LYS A 79 -0.85 6.70 -4.11
N ALA A 80 -1.93 7.28 -4.64
CA ALA A 80 -1.83 8.16 -5.81
C ALA A 80 -0.91 9.35 -5.55
N LEU A 81 -1.01 9.98 -4.37
CA LEU A 81 -0.13 11.08 -3.95
C LEU A 81 1.35 10.63 -3.88
N LEU A 82 1.62 9.49 -3.22
CA LEU A 82 2.98 8.97 -3.08
C LEU A 82 3.61 8.62 -4.43
N PHE A 83 2.88 7.97 -5.34
CA PHE A 83 3.38 7.65 -6.69
C PHE A 83 3.62 8.90 -7.53
N MET A 84 2.77 9.94 -7.41
CA MET A 84 3.00 11.20 -8.10
C MET A 84 4.25 11.90 -7.58
N CYS A 85 4.44 11.96 -6.26
CA CYS A 85 5.62 12.56 -5.64
C CYS A 85 6.91 11.79 -5.97
N ALA A 86 6.86 10.45 -5.95
CA ALA A 86 7.97 9.61 -6.39
C ALA A 86 8.30 9.84 -7.86
N GLY A 87 7.29 10.03 -8.71
CA GLY A 87 7.48 10.37 -10.12
C GLY A 87 8.26 11.66 -10.32
N VAL A 88 7.94 12.71 -9.56
CA VAL A 88 8.70 13.97 -9.58
C VAL A 88 10.15 13.77 -9.14
N ILE A 89 10.38 13.04 -8.05
CA ILE A 89 11.74 12.77 -7.53
C ILE A 89 12.58 12.00 -8.56
N ILE A 90 12.01 10.96 -9.17
CA ILE A 90 12.70 10.12 -10.16
C ILE A 90 13.03 10.93 -11.42
N HIS A 91 12.09 11.76 -11.89
CA HIS A 91 12.34 12.61 -13.05
C HIS A 91 13.47 13.62 -12.81
N MET A 92 13.49 14.24 -11.62
CA MET A 92 14.55 15.17 -11.22
C MET A 92 15.92 14.49 -11.07
N MET A 93 15.93 13.19 -10.78
CA MET A 93 17.14 12.36 -10.64
C MET A 93 17.53 11.64 -11.93
N SER A 94 17.13 12.15 -13.10
CA SER A 94 17.44 11.55 -14.42
C SER A 94 17.07 10.06 -14.49
N ASP A 95 15.85 9.73 -14.06
CA ASP A 95 15.28 8.38 -14.03
C ASP A 95 15.94 7.39 -13.04
N ASN A 96 16.84 7.84 -12.15
CA ASN A 96 17.35 7.00 -11.06
C ASN A 96 16.31 6.80 -9.96
N GLN A 97 16.09 5.54 -9.60
CA GLN A 97 15.07 5.11 -8.61
C GLN A 97 15.68 4.62 -7.29
N ASP A 98 17.02 4.50 -7.23
CA ASP A 98 17.74 4.00 -6.05
C ASP A 98 17.77 5.05 -4.94
N ILE A 99 17.12 4.75 -3.80
CA ILE A 99 17.02 5.66 -2.65
C ILE A 99 18.38 5.99 -2.04
N ARG A 100 19.41 5.17 -2.25
CA ARG A 100 20.76 5.41 -1.69
C ARG A 100 21.44 6.61 -2.32
N LEU A 101 21.01 6.97 -3.54
CA LEU A 101 21.50 8.13 -4.29
C LEU A 101 20.62 9.37 -4.07
N MET A 102 19.52 9.24 -3.34
CA MET A 102 18.57 10.31 -3.09
C MET A 102 18.90 11.03 -1.78
N GLY A 103 19.56 12.19 -1.86
CA GLY A 103 19.93 13.02 -0.71
C GLY A 103 19.34 14.43 -0.76
N GLY A 104 19.02 15.00 0.40
CA GLY A 104 18.66 16.43 0.53
C GLY A 104 17.32 16.85 -0.10
N ILE A 105 16.40 15.91 -0.37
CA ILE A 105 15.13 16.18 -1.08
C ILE A 105 14.29 17.27 -0.39
N SER A 106 14.31 17.35 0.94
CA SER A 106 13.58 18.37 1.70
C SER A 106 14.05 19.80 1.45
N LEU A 107 15.33 19.99 1.10
CA LEU A 107 15.89 21.29 0.78
C LEU A 107 15.60 21.69 -0.67
N TYR A 108 15.70 20.74 -1.60
CA TYR A 108 15.56 21.02 -3.03
C TYR A 108 14.10 21.06 -3.50
N ILE A 109 13.23 20.20 -2.95
CA ILE A 109 11.82 20.08 -3.36
C ILE A 109 10.93 20.02 -2.11
N PRO A 110 10.81 21.14 -1.37
CA PRO A 110 10.16 21.15 -0.06
C PRO A 110 8.69 20.73 -0.13
N LEU A 111 7.95 21.14 -1.16
CA LEU A 111 6.53 20.79 -1.30
C LEU A 111 6.33 19.28 -1.50
N THR A 112 7.09 18.64 -2.40
CA THR A 112 6.96 17.19 -2.61
C THR A 112 7.46 16.42 -1.39
N SER A 113 8.47 16.93 -0.69
CA SER A 113 8.94 16.31 0.56
C SER A 113 7.87 16.35 1.66
N LEU A 114 7.11 17.45 1.75
CA LEU A 114 5.99 17.58 2.68
C LEU A 114 4.88 16.60 2.32
N CYS A 115 4.51 16.50 1.04
CA CYS A 115 3.50 15.57 0.56
C CYS A 115 3.91 14.09 0.74
N MET A 116 5.21 13.77 0.64
CA MET A 116 5.72 12.41 0.89
C MET A 116 5.76 12.02 2.37
N ASN A 117 5.77 13.00 3.28
CA ASN A 117 5.81 12.75 4.72
C ASN A 117 4.42 12.52 5.34
N ILE A 118 3.37 12.48 4.51
CA ILE A 118 1.99 12.15 4.89
C ILE A 118 1.82 10.63 4.89
#